data_AF-A0A0M3QDY6-F1
#
_entry.id   AF-A0A0M3QDY6-F1
#
_cell.length_a   1.000
_cell.length_b   1.000
_cell.length_c   1.000
_cell.angle_alpha   90.00
_cell.angle_beta   90.00
_cell.angle_gamma   90.00
#
_symmetry.space_group_name_H-M   'P 1'
#
loop_
_entity.id
_entity.type
_entity.pdbx_description
1 polymer ?
#
loop_
_entity_poly.entity_id
_entity_poly.type
_entity_poly.pdbx_seq_one_letter_code
_entity_poly.pdbx_strand_id
1 'polypeptide(L)' 'MATRTARTFLLALALLSASGCSRTENEPGPGGVTVSEAKALDQAAEMLESRDPPPPAAQTTGESAQ' A
#
# COMPACT_ATOMS: atom_id res chain seq x y z
N MET A 1 -0.29 22.11 -40.91
CA MET A 1 0.74 21.48 -40.05
C MET A 1 0.58 21.85 -38.58
N ALA A 2 0.34 23.12 -38.23
CA ALA A 2 0.15 23.58 -36.85
C ALA A 2 -0.98 22.89 -36.05
N THR A 3 -2.05 22.45 -36.73
CA THR A 3 -3.18 21.77 -36.08
C THR A 3 -2.89 20.32 -35.68
N ARG A 4 -1.94 19.66 -36.38
CA ARG A 4 -1.54 18.28 -36.08
C ARG A 4 -0.56 18.23 -34.91
N THR A 5 0.36 19.20 -34.83
CA THR A 5 1.27 19.38 -33.69
C THR A 5 0.55 19.82 -32.42
N ALA A 6 -0.47 20.69 -32.52
CA ALA A 6 -1.30 21.08 -31.37
C ALA A 6 -2.08 19.89 -30.78
N ARG A 7 -2.62 19.01 -31.62
CA ARG A 7 -3.31 17.79 -31.17
C ARG A 7 -2.39 16.81 -30.45
N THR A 8 -1.19 16.57 -30.99
CA THR A 8 -0.21 15.69 -30.34
C THR A 8 0.26 16.26 -29.00
N PHE A 9 0.39 17.59 -28.90
CA PHE A 9 0.79 18.25 -27.65
C PHE A 9 -0.29 18.11 -26.56
N LEU A 10 -1.57 18.29 -26.92
CA LEU A 10 -2.69 18.07 -25.99
C LEU A 10 -2.80 16.62 -25.51
N LEU A 11 -2.58 15.65 -26.41
CA LEU A 11 -2.58 14.23 -26.06
C LEU A 11 -1.44 13.88 -25.09
N ALA A 12 -0.23 14.39 -25.33
CA ALA A 12 0.91 14.16 -24.45
C ALA A 12 0.68 14.76 -23.05
N LEU A 13 0.09 15.95 -22.98
CA LEU A 13 -0.23 16.61 -21.71
C LEU A 13 -1.28 15.84 -20.91
N ALA A 14 -2.29 15.27 -21.57
CA ALA A 14 -3.32 14.45 -20.93
C ALA A 14 -2.76 13.14 -20.35
N LEU A 15 -1.83 12.49 -21.06
CA LEU A 15 -1.15 11.28 -20.58
C LEU A 15 -0.25 11.55 -19.36
N LEU A 16 0.41 12.72 -19.32
CA LEU A 16 1.25 13.10 -18.18
C LEU A 16 0.40 13.37 -16.92
N SER A 17 -0.75 14.02 -17.06
CA SER A 17 -1.69 14.24 -15.93
C SER A 17 -2.24 12.94 -15.34
N ALA A 18 -2.35 11.87 -16.14
CA ALA A 18 -2.80 10.56 -15.65
C ALA A 18 -1.75 9.86 -14.76
N SER A 19 -0.47 10.22 -14.88
CA SER A 19 0.59 9.70 -13.99
C SER A 19 0.54 10.28 -12.57
N GLY A 20 -0.19 11.39 -12.36
CA GLY A 20 -0.45 11.96 -11.03
C GLY A 20 -1.60 11.29 -10.28
N CYS A 21 -2.45 10.51 -10.96
CA CYS A 21 -3.36 9.55 -10.33
C CYS A 21 -2.67 8.22 -10.02
N SER A 22 -1.36 8.12 -10.27
CA SER A 22 -0.56 7.03 -9.77
C SER A 22 -0.20 7.36 -8.32
N ARG A 23 -0.74 6.57 -7.41
CA ARG A 23 -0.46 6.57 -5.98
C ARG A 23 1.06 6.56 -5.77
N THR A 24 1.66 7.72 -5.51
CA THR A 24 3.04 7.76 -5.00
C THR A 24 3.04 6.87 -3.76
N GLU A 25 4.02 5.95 -3.68
CA GLU A 25 4.17 4.97 -2.59
C GLU A 25 4.11 5.58 -1.18
N ASN A 26 4.34 6.90 -1.08
CA ASN A 26 4.46 7.69 0.14
C ASN A 26 3.27 8.65 0.38
N GLU A 27 2.28 8.72 -0.51
CA GLU A 27 1.07 9.51 -0.26
C GLU A 27 0.07 8.68 0.59
N PRO A 28 -0.46 9.24 1.70
CA PRO A 28 -1.42 8.55 2.55
C PRO A 28 -2.67 8.17 1.77
N GLY A 29 -3.03 6.88 1.78
CA GLY A 29 -4.24 6.37 1.18
C GLY A 29 -5.45 6.44 2.11
N PRO A 30 -6.59 5.84 1.69
CA PRO A 30 -7.74 5.64 2.56
C PRO A 30 -7.32 4.87 3.82
N GLY A 31 -7.63 5.40 5.01
CA GLY A 31 -7.13 4.88 6.29
C GLY A 31 -5.85 5.55 6.82
N GLY A 32 -5.31 6.54 6.11
CA GLY A 32 -4.15 7.32 6.55
C GLY A 32 -2.81 6.61 6.41
N VAL A 33 -2.79 5.39 5.83
CA VAL A 33 -1.58 4.60 5.60
C VAL A 33 -1.16 4.65 4.14
N THR A 34 0.15 4.63 3.92
CA THR A 34 0.74 4.56 2.59
C THR A 34 0.63 3.15 2.00
N VAL A 35 0.92 2.98 0.71
CA VAL A 35 0.93 1.65 0.07
C VAL A 35 2.04 0.78 0.68
N SER A 36 3.20 1.38 0.93
CA SER A 36 4.34 0.68 1.52
C SER A 36 4.05 0.22 2.96
N GLU A 37 3.37 1.06 3.75
CA GLU A 37 2.90 0.70 5.10
C GLU A 37 1.89 -0.44 5.07
N ALA A 38 0.89 -0.38 4.18
CA ALA A 38 -0.10 -1.46 4.04
C ALA A 38 0.57 -2.79 3.67
N LYS A 39 1.53 -2.77 2.73
CA LYS A 39 2.29 -3.97 2.32
C LYS A 39 3.14 -4.55 3.47
N ALA A 40 3.68 -3.72 4.34
CA ALA A 40 4.43 -4.16 5.52
C ALA A 40 3.51 -4.83 6.55
N LEU A 41 2.30 -4.29 6.74
CA LEU A 41 1.28 -4.87 7.61
C LEU A 41 0.78 -6.22 7.09
N ASP A 42 0.55 -6.35 5.78
CA ASP A 42 0.13 -7.60 5.16
C ASP A 42 1.19 -8.71 5.34
N GLN A 43 2.47 -8.38 5.15
CA GLN A 43 3.57 -9.32 5.40
C GLN A 43 3.63 -9.76 6.87
N ALA A 44 3.41 -8.84 7.81
CA ALA A 44 3.37 -9.18 9.22
C ALA A 44 2.20 -10.14 9.54
N ALA A 45 1.05 -9.95 8.91
CA ALA A 45 -0.10 -10.86 9.02
C ALA A 45 0.21 -12.25 8.43
N GLU A 46 0.84 -12.30 7.25
CA GLU A 46 1.26 -13.57 6.63
C GLU A 46 2.27 -14.34 7.51
N MET A 47 3.18 -13.63 8.18
CA MET A 47 4.10 -14.23 9.15
C MET A 47 3.40 -14.79 10.39
N LEU A 48 2.25 -14.26 10.78
CA LEU A 48 1.44 -14.81 11.88
C LEU A 48 0.68 -16.05 11.45
N GLU A 49 0.10 -16.03 10.25
CA GLU A 49 -0.66 -17.16 9.68
C GLU A 49 0.24 -18.36 9.35
N SER A 50 1.46 -18.09 8.88
CA SER A 50 2.44 -19.15 8.54
C SER A 50 3.05 -19.83 9.77
N ARG A 51 2.83 -19.29 10.97
CA ARG A 51 3.29 -19.94 12.21
C ARG A 51 2.29 -21.03 12.57
N ASP A 52 2.80 -22.19 12.96
CA ASP A 52 1.96 -23.17 13.62
C ASP A 52 1.24 -22.50 14.79
N PRO A 53 -0.09 -22.70 14.92
CA PRO A 53 -0.79 -22.21 16.08
C PRO A 53 -0.08 -22.78 17.31
N PRO A 54 0.19 -21.95 18.34
CA PRO A 54 0.78 -22.47 19.55
C PRO A 54 -0.07 -23.65 20.02
N PRO A 55 0.55 -24.75 20.50
CA PRO A 55 -0.20 -25.87 21.03
C PRO A 55 -1.23 -25.32 22.02
N PRO A 56 -2.46 -25.85 22.05
CA PRO A 56 -3.54 -25.30 22.87
C PRO A 56 -3.00 -25.10 24.27
N ALA A 57 -2.85 -23.83 24.65
CA ALA A 57 -2.16 -23.50 25.88
C ALA A 57 -2.93 -24.16 27.03
N ALA A 58 -2.27 -25.03 27.78
CA ALA A 58 -2.58 -25.11 29.20
C ALA A 58 -2.38 -23.68 29.69
N GLN A 59 -3.49 -23.03 30.01
CA GLN A 59 -3.61 -21.60 30.29
C GLN A 59 -2.60 -21.22 31.38
N THR A 60 -1.40 -20.80 31.00
CA THR A 60 -0.46 -20.20 31.95
C THR A 60 -0.90 -18.76 32.11
N THR A 61 -1.85 -18.58 33.01
CA THR A 61 -2.09 -17.33 33.74
C THR A 61 -0.75 -16.78 34.21
N GLY A 62 -0.31 -15.67 33.62
CA GLY A 62 0.84 -14.92 34.10
C GLY A 62 1.64 -14.26 32.99
N GLU A 63 1.26 -13.03 32.62
CA GLU A 63 2.22 -11.92 32.46
C GLU A 63 1.42 -10.61 32.39
N SER A 64 0.95 -10.19 33.56
CA SER A 64 0.68 -8.79 33.85
C SER A 64 1.97 -8.20 34.42
N ALA A 65 2.47 -7.13 33.76
CA ALA A 65 3.61 -6.26 34.12
C ALA A 65 4.97 -6.56 33.45
N GLN A 66 5.29 -5.83 32.38
CA GLN A 66 6.31 -4.77 32.42
C GLN A 66 6.24 -3.85 31.21
#